data_AF-A0A834BVH7-F1
#
_entry.id   AF-A0A834BVH7-F1
#
_cell.length_a   1.000
_cell.length_b   1.000
_cell.length_c   1.000
_cell.angle_alpha   90.00
_cell.angle_beta   90.00
_cell.angle_gamma   90.00
#
_symmetry.space_group_name_H-M   'P 1'
#
loop_
_entity.id
_entity.type
_entity.pdbx_description
1 polymer ?
#
loop_
_entity_poly.entity_id
_entity_poly.type
_entity_poly.pdbx_seq_one_letter_code
_entity_poly.pdbx_strand_id
1 'polypeptide(L)'
;MVPLKGILRSSAAVAGETIYLTADYWLRCLLQRHSSSLTTGGSQQLLRHLVPQPASMAEVQPPRGGGQLQLLNGDDLNEEREDADPGKRRRRRKKRSKNTSAAGANDGEEDFGEAGGVGDVMKQLEQQTLEEREQAEEAEEGTPPPPPSHLHPIVIVSVHYGDEGENAAGKKKRKKKKKKGSRGQTDPPSVPICELYPNGDFPKGEECEYPPSKDGRSAAWRTSSEEKRALDSANEEMWSDFRQAAEAHRQVRSYVRSWIKPGMTMIEICEKLEDCSRRLIKENGLHAGLAFPTGCSINHCAAHYTPNAGDPTVLRFDDVCKIDFGTHINGRIIDCAFTVTFNSKYDRLLEAVKDATDTGIRCAGIDVRLCDVGETIQEVMESYEVEIDGKTYQVKPIRNLNGHSIGQYRIHSGKTVPIVKGGEATKMEEGEAYAIETFGSTGRGAVHDDMECSHYMKNFSVGHVPIRLPRAKHLLNVINENFGTLAFCRRWMDRLGESKYLMALKNLCDLGIIDPYPPLCDIKGSYTAQYEHTILLRPTCKEVVSRGDDY
;
A
#
# COMPACT_ATOMS: atom_id res chain seq x y z
N MET A 1 -0.06 -14.56 -64.35
CA MET A 1 -1.47 -14.26 -64.67
C MET A 1 -1.99 -13.21 -63.70
N VAL A 2 -2.32 -12.05 -64.26
CA VAL A 2 -2.86 -10.76 -63.78
C VAL A 2 -3.66 -10.27 -65.01
N PRO A 3 -4.87 -9.64 -64.96
CA PRO A 3 -5.15 -8.32 -64.34
C PRO A 3 -6.53 -8.19 -63.64
N LEU A 4 -6.83 -7.30 -62.68
CA LEU A 4 -6.77 -5.82 -62.52
C LEU A 4 -7.75 -4.99 -63.39
N LYS A 5 -8.75 -4.37 -62.73
CA LYS A 5 -9.53 -3.11 -63.00
C LYS A 5 -10.80 -3.14 -62.11
N GLY A 6 -11.39 -2.12 -61.50
CA GLY A 6 -11.27 -0.65 -61.33
C GLY A 6 -12.46 -0.23 -60.42
N ILE A 7 -12.30 0.55 -59.35
CA ILE A 7 -12.51 2.01 -59.21
C ILE A 7 -13.96 2.54 -59.40
N LEU A 8 -14.45 3.20 -58.31
CA LEU A 8 -15.40 4.34 -58.14
C LEU A 8 -16.94 4.17 -57.98
N ARG A 9 -17.37 4.45 -56.73
CA ARG A 9 -18.45 5.34 -56.20
C ARG A 9 -19.91 5.23 -56.69
N SER A 10 -20.83 5.05 -55.73
CA SER A 10 -22.04 5.89 -55.59
C SER A 10 -22.65 5.82 -54.17
N SER A 11 -23.14 6.95 -53.68
CA SER A 11 -23.87 7.16 -52.42
C SER A 11 -25.14 6.33 -52.27
N ALA A 12 -25.48 5.98 -51.03
CA ALA A 12 -26.86 5.84 -50.58
C ALA A 12 -26.94 6.14 -49.08
N ALA A 13 -27.80 7.11 -48.74
CA ALA A 13 -28.18 7.47 -47.40
C ALA A 13 -29.13 6.42 -46.80
N VAL A 14 -28.98 6.11 -45.52
CA VAL A 14 -30.06 5.54 -44.69
C VAL A 14 -30.03 6.26 -43.35
N ALA A 15 -31.16 6.89 -43.04
CA ALA A 15 -31.51 7.48 -41.76
C ALA A 15 -31.95 6.39 -40.77
N GLY A 16 -31.81 6.64 -39.46
CA GLY A 16 -32.49 5.83 -38.44
C GLY A 16 -31.79 5.78 -37.08
N GLU A 17 -32.15 6.74 -36.22
CA GLU A 17 -32.45 6.61 -34.79
C GLU A 17 -31.79 5.50 -33.94
N THR A 18 -31.07 5.89 -32.88
CA THR A 18 -31.04 5.20 -31.56
C THR A 18 -30.58 6.22 -30.50
N ILE A 19 -31.50 6.93 -29.85
CA ILE A 19 -32.08 6.67 -28.51
C ILE A 19 -31.06 6.82 -27.37
N TYR A 20 -31.22 7.94 -26.66
CA TYR A 20 -30.74 8.19 -25.30
C TYR A 20 -31.39 7.21 -24.32
N LEU A 21 -30.60 6.56 -23.46
CA LEU A 21 -31.10 5.90 -22.24
C LEU A 21 -30.33 6.44 -21.04
N THR A 22 -30.89 7.51 -20.48
CA THR A 22 -30.65 7.97 -19.11
C THR A 22 -31.85 7.62 -18.26
N ALA A 23 -31.57 7.15 -17.05
CA ALA A 23 -32.45 7.17 -15.86
C ALA A 23 -33.75 6.36 -15.93
N ASP A 24 -33.72 5.11 -15.46
CA ASP A 24 -34.92 4.48 -14.90
C ASP A 24 -34.61 3.33 -13.92
N TYR A 25 -33.97 3.63 -12.79
CA TYR A 25 -33.78 2.66 -11.70
C TYR A 25 -34.13 3.18 -10.29
N TRP A 26 -34.75 4.36 -10.18
CA TRP A 26 -34.98 5.03 -8.89
C TRP A 26 -36.45 5.22 -8.48
N LEU A 27 -37.40 4.56 -9.14
CA LEU A 27 -38.84 4.75 -8.84
C LEU A 27 -39.65 3.46 -8.65
N ARG A 28 -39.06 2.41 -8.04
CA ARG A 28 -39.81 1.19 -7.65
C ARG A 28 -39.65 0.71 -6.20
N CYS A 29 -39.02 1.48 -5.31
CA CYS A 29 -38.85 1.09 -3.90
C CYS A 29 -39.54 1.98 -2.85
N LEU A 30 -40.39 2.93 -3.24
CA LEU A 30 -41.24 3.67 -2.30
C LEU A 30 -42.71 3.54 -2.70
N LEU A 31 -43.40 2.51 -2.16
CA LEU A 31 -44.84 2.49 -1.84
C LEU A 31 -45.29 1.07 -1.44
N GLN A 32 -44.88 0.58 -0.27
CA GLN A 32 -45.69 -0.42 0.46
C GLN A 32 -45.29 -0.56 1.94
N ARG A 33 -45.60 0.46 2.74
CA ARG A 33 -45.77 0.30 4.19
C ARG A 33 -46.84 1.26 4.68
N HIS A 34 -48.03 0.72 4.98
CA HIS A 34 -48.82 1.07 6.16
C HIS A 34 -50.03 0.13 6.34
N SER A 35 -50.20 -0.32 7.59
CA SER A 35 -51.42 -0.88 8.21
C SER A 35 -51.89 -2.27 7.70
N SER A 36 -52.01 -3.30 8.53
CA SER A 36 -52.96 -3.36 9.66
C SER A 36 -52.66 -4.50 10.63
N SER A 37 -53.22 -4.39 11.81
CA SER A 37 -52.94 -5.09 13.06
C SER A 37 -53.96 -6.18 13.43
N LEU A 38 -53.58 -7.00 14.43
CA LEU A 38 -54.41 -7.65 15.48
C LEU A 38 -55.02 -9.08 15.28
N THR A 39 -54.41 -10.01 16.03
CA THR A 39 -54.98 -10.91 17.07
C THR A 39 -55.65 -12.27 16.79
N THR A 40 -55.46 -13.12 17.81
CA THR A 40 -56.01 -14.46 18.16
C THR A 40 -55.24 -15.63 17.52
N GLY A 41 -54.71 -16.63 18.23
CA GLY A 41 -54.94 -17.14 19.58
C GLY A 41 -55.60 -18.51 19.48
N GLY A 42 -54.92 -19.60 19.86
CA GLY A 42 -55.56 -20.92 19.97
C GLY A 42 -54.63 -22.11 19.79
N SER A 43 -54.42 -22.84 20.88
CA SER A 43 -53.52 -23.99 21.04
C SER A 43 -54.12 -25.33 20.58
N GLN A 44 -53.21 -26.32 20.53
CA GLN A 44 -53.38 -27.73 20.92
C GLN A 44 -53.60 -28.83 19.86
N GLN A 45 -52.59 -29.72 19.86
CA GLN A 45 -52.64 -31.19 20.01
C GLN A 45 -52.49 -32.13 18.79
N LEU A 46 -51.38 -32.87 18.87
CA LEU A 46 -51.22 -34.33 18.75
C LEU A 46 -51.68 -35.04 17.46
N LEU A 47 -50.70 -35.66 16.77
CA LEU A 47 -50.76 -37.09 16.45
C LEU A 47 -49.36 -37.67 16.16
N ARG A 48 -49.14 -38.86 16.70
CA ARG A 48 -47.92 -39.66 16.74
C ARG A 48 -47.79 -40.59 15.52
N HIS A 49 -46.54 -41.05 15.33
CA HIS A 49 -46.09 -42.32 14.76
C HIS A 49 -46.07 -42.47 13.22
N LEU A 50 -44.88 -42.69 12.64
CA LEU A 50 -44.36 -44.04 12.35
C LEU A 50 -42.89 -43.99 11.88
N VAL A 51 -42.10 -44.91 12.44
CA VAL A 51 -40.71 -45.27 12.12
C VAL A 51 -40.74 -46.40 11.07
N PRO A 52 -39.71 -46.55 10.21
CA PRO A 52 -38.89 -47.76 10.32
C PRO A 52 -37.39 -47.57 10.00
N GLN A 53 -36.55 -48.21 10.82
CA GLN A 53 -35.26 -48.85 10.50
C GLN A 53 -35.35 -50.28 11.10
N PRO A 54 -34.56 -51.31 10.70
CA PRO A 54 -33.13 -51.24 10.38
C PRO A 54 -32.59 -52.26 9.32
N ALA A 55 -31.29 -52.13 8.98
CA ALA A 55 -30.46 -53.28 8.58
C ALA A 55 -28.98 -53.01 8.93
N SER A 56 -28.36 -53.99 9.59
CA SER A 56 -26.99 -54.00 10.15
C SER A 56 -26.02 -54.86 9.32
N MET A 57 -24.73 -54.80 9.72
CA MET A 57 -23.56 -55.66 9.42
C MET A 57 -22.54 -54.98 8.47
N ALA A 58 -21.22 -54.93 8.75
CA ALA A 58 -20.36 -55.68 9.67
C ALA A 58 -19.12 -54.87 10.11
N GLU A 59 -18.62 -55.17 11.32
CA GLU A 59 -17.32 -54.76 11.85
C GLU A 59 -16.16 -55.57 11.24
N VAL A 60 -14.99 -54.93 11.11
CA VAL A 60 -13.69 -55.59 10.87
C VAL A 60 -12.72 -55.14 11.97
N GLN A 61 -12.20 -56.12 12.73
CA GLN A 61 -11.15 -55.92 13.74
C GLN A 61 -9.73 -55.89 13.11
N PRO A 62 -8.76 -55.20 13.74
CA PRO A 62 -7.33 -55.32 13.40
C PRO A 62 -6.60 -56.34 14.30
N PRO A 63 -5.42 -56.88 13.89
CA PRO A 63 -4.70 -57.87 14.67
C PRO A 63 -3.82 -57.25 15.77
N ARG A 64 -3.65 -58.03 16.84
CA ARG A 64 -2.83 -57.75 18.04
C ARG A 64 -1.39 -58.24 17.91
N GLY A 65 -0.49 -57.55 18.62
CA GLY A 65 0.78 -58.05 19.18
C GLY A 65 1.64 -56.85 19.59
N GLY A 66 2.24 -56.71 20.77
CA GLY A 66 2.31 -57.52 21.98
C GLY A 66 3.49 -56.97 22.82
N GLY A 67 3.23 -56.63 24.09
CA GLY A 67 4.22 -56.37 25.15
C GLY A 67 4.49 -54.88 25.46
N GLN A 68 4.71 -54.45 26.70
CA GLN A 68 4.52 -55.00 28.06
C GLN A 68 4.76 -53.82 29.05
N LEU A 69 3.90 -53.67 30.07
CA LEU A 69 4.03 -52.98 31.39
C LEU A 69 4.71 -51.57 31.47
N GLN A 70 4.20 -50.58 32.20
CA GLN A 70 3.79 -50.62 33.60
C GLN A 70 2.95 -49.38 33.98
N LEU A 71 1.88 -49.61 34.75
CA LEU A 71 0.95 -48.64 35.34
C LEU A 71 1.58 -47.88 36.53
N LEU A 72 1.11 -46.65 36.79
CA LEU A 72 0.52 -46.29 38.09
C LEU A 72 -0.60 -45.26 37.89
N ASN A 73 -1.76 -45.63 38.41
CA ASN A 73 -3.05 -44.93 38.40
C ASN A 73 -3.09 -43.75 39.39
N GLY A 74 -4.12 -42.92 39.22
CA GLY A 74 -4.60 -41.99 40.25
C GLY A 74 -5.76 -41.14 39.77
N ASP A 75 -6.93 -41.78 39.66
CA ASP A 75 -8.28 -41.22 39.50
C ASP A 75 -8.58 -40.15 40.61
N ASP A 76 -9.62 -39.31 40.64
CA ASP A 76 -10.93 -39.27 39.99
C ASP A 76 -11.62 -37.94 40.42
N LEU A 77 -12.57 -37.47 39.58
CA LEU A 77 -13.82 -36.73 39.90
C LEU A 77 -13.78 -35.38 40.65
N ASN A 78 -14.78 -34.49 40.59
CA ASN A 78 -15.80 -34.00 39.66
C ASN A 78 -16.59 -32.93 40.50
N GLU A 79 -17.39 -32.06 39.85
CA GLU A 79 -18.41 -31.16 40.46
C GLU A 79 -17.89 -29.93 41.25
N GLU A 80 -18.49 -28.73 41.24
CA GLU A 80 -19.71 -28.17 40.65
C GLU A 80 -19.62 -26.61 40.66
N ARG A 81 -20.62 -25.96 40.06
CA ARG A 81 -20.78 -24.52 39.80
C ARG A 81 -21.06 -23.68 41.06
N GLU A 82 -20.78 -22.36 41.02
CA GLU A 82 -21.79 -21.29 41.19
C GLU A 82 -21.20 -19.86 41.15
N ASP A 83 -22.03 -18.93 40.66
CA ASP A 83 -21.83 -17.49 40.46
C ASP A 83 -21.71 -16.67 41.76
N ALA A 84 -20.96 -15.55 41.72
CA ALA A 84 -21.32 -14.25 42.31
C ALA A 84 -20.20 -13.19 42.19
N ASP A 85 -20.58 -11.95 41.84
CA ASP A 85 -19.83 -10.68 41.94
C ASP A 85 -20.78 -9.62 42.58
N PRO A 86 -20.40 -8.39 43.01
CA PRO A 86 -19.13 -7.80 43.44
C PRO A 86 -19.17 -7.14 44.84
N GLY A 87 -18.01 -6.81 45.42
CA GLY A 87 -17.97 -5.89 46.57
C GLY A 87 -16.61 -5.51 47.19
N LYS A 88 -16.12 -4.31 46.83
CA LYS A 88 -15.31 -3.37 47.62
C LYS A 88 -14.14 -3.91 48.47
N ARG A 89 -12.89 -3.55 48.10
CA ARG A 89 -11.79 -3.44 49.07
C ARG A 89 -10.99 -2.14 49.00
N ARG A 90 -10.83 -1.60 50.21
CA ARG A 90 -10.31 -0.28 50.60
C ARG A 90 -8.79 -0.16 50.45
N ARG A 91 -8.37 1.05 50.06
CA ARG A 91 -7.03 1.64 50.17
C ARG A 91 -6.42 1.48 51.58
N ARG A 92 -5.16 1.06 51.64
CA ARG A 92 -4.30 1.12 52.85
C ARG A 92 -3.23 2.20 52.68
N ARG A 93 -3.22 3.12 53.64
CA ARG A 93 -2.35 4.29 53.80
C ARG A 93 -1.15 3.88 54.66
N LYS A 94 0.10 4.19 54.28
CA LYS A 94 1.30 3.98 55.12
C LYS A 94 2.03 5.31 55.35
N LYS A 95 2.47 5.50 56.60
CA LYS A 95 2.93 6.72 57.27
C LYS A 95 4.27 7.28 56.78
N ARG A 96 4.39 8.62 56.88
CA ARG A 96 5.61 9.46 56.91
C ARG A 96 6.59 9.03 58.01
N SER A 97 7.89 9.18 57.75
CA SER A 97 8.86 9.60 58.77
C SER A 97 9.38 11.01 58.41
N LYS A 98 9.64 11.79 59.45
CA LYS A 98 10.19 13.15 59.46
C LYS A 98 11.69 13.03 59.71
N ASN A 99 12.50 13.87 59.08
CA ASN A 99 13.70 14.42 59.71
C ASN A 99 13.82 15.91 59.36
N THR A 100 14.32 16.65 60.34
CA THR A 100 14.26 18.11 60.52
C THR A 100 15.65 18.71 60.59
N SER A 101 15.85 19.88 59.97
CA SER A 101 16.70 21.00 60.42
C SER A 101 16.64 22.08 59.31
N ALA A 102 15.95 23.21 59.47
CA ALA A 102 16.38 24.47 60.11
C ALA A 102 17.57 25.12 59.39
N ALA A 103 17.65 26.42 59.09
CA ALA A 103 16.77 27.59 59.15
C ALA A 103 17.48 28.72 58.37
N GLY A 104 16.75 29.75 57.92
CA GLY A 104 17.36 30.97 57.37
C GLY A 104 16.36 31.79 56.56
N ALA A 105 15.62 32.65 57.25
CA ALA A 105 14.69 33.62 56.67
C ALA A 105 15.45 34.84 56.12
N ASN A 106 14.91 35.45 55.06
CA ASN A 106 14.81 36.90 54.99
C ASN A 106 13.65 37.30 54.07
N ASP A 107 12.91 38.30 54.54
CA ASP A 107 11.64 38.81 54.04
C ASP A 107 11.76 39.62 52.73
N GLY A 108 10.65 39.71 52.01
CA GLY A 108 10.42 40.62 50.90
C GLY A 108 9.05 40.36 50.28
N GLU A 109 8.03 41.08 50.77
CA GLU A 109 6.71 41.20 50.15
C GLU A 109 6.84 41.80 48.75
N GLU A 110 6.15 41.24 47.76
CA GLU A 110 5.40 41.99 46.74
C GLU A 110 4.40 41.07 46.02
N ASP A 111 3.33 41.69 45.54
CA ASP A 111 2.00 41.17 45.27
C ASP A 111 1.73 40.99 43.76
N PHE A 112 0.71 40.19 43.43
CA PHE A 112 0.06 39.93 42.12
C PHE A 112 0.84 39.38 40.92
N GLY A 113 0.23 38.39 40.24
CA GLY A 113 0.36 38.28 38.78
C GLY A 113 0.14 36.89 38.17
N GLU A 114 -0.89 36.77 37.35
CA GLU A 114 -1.36 35.59 36.62
C GLU A 114 -0.37 34.94 35.64
N ALA A 115 -0.71 33.70 35.30
CA ALA A 115 -0.08 32.84 34.30
C ALA A 115 0.05 33.49 32.91
N GLY A 116 1.28 33.53 32.38
CA GLY A 116 1.57 33.85 30.99
C GLY A 116 1.23 32.69 30.06
N GLY A 117 0.35 32.95 29.09
CA GLY A 117 -0.11 32.00 28.08
C GLY A 117 0.81 31.89 26.86
N VAL A 118 0.41 31.01 25.96
CA VAL A 118 1.06 30.56 24.72
C VAL A 118 1.54 31.69 23.77
N GLY A 119 1.12 32.94 23.99
CA GLY A 119 1.52 34.10 23.18
C GLY A 119 2.96 34.59 23.40
N ASP A 120 3.54 34.38 24.59
CA ASP A 120 4.90 34.88 24.89
C ASP A 120 6.01 34.02 24.25
N VAL A 121 5.73 32.73 24.04
CA VAL A 121 6.63 31.81 23.33
C VAL A 121 6.65 32.12 21.83
N MET A 122 5.51 32.53 21.26
CA MET A 122 5.41 32.88 19.83
C MET A 122 6.22 34.14 19.50
N LYS A 123 6.19 35.14 20.38
CA LYS A 123 6.98 36.37 20.21
C LYS A 123 8.49 36.14 20.34
N GLN A 124 8.91 35.23 21.22
CA GLN A 124 10.33 34.86 21.34
C GLN A 124 10.85 34.12 20.10
N LEU A 125 10.03 33.29 19.45
CA LEU A 125 10.40 32.65 18.19
C LEU A 125 10.47 33.63 17.01
N GLU A 126 9.53 34.58 16.92
CA GLU A 126 9.55 35.60 15.86
C GLU A 126 10.77 36.52 15.97
N GLN A 127 11.18 36.85 17.20
CA GLN A 127 12.35 37.70 17.46
C GLN A 127 13.67 36.97 17.13
N GLN A 128 13.76 35.66 17.40
CA GLN A 128 14.91 34.83 16.99
C GLN A 128 15.01 34.70 15.46
N THR A 129 13.89 34.56 14.75
CA THR A 129 13.91 34.48 13.28
C THR A 129 14.24 35.81 12.59
N LEU A 130 14.03 36.95 13.25
CA LEU A 130 14.42 38.27 12.74
C LEU A 130 15.92 38.50 12.93
N GLU A 131 16.48 38.12 14.08
CA GLU A 131 17.92 38.24 14.37
C GLU A 131 18.79 37.32 13.48
N GLU A 132 18.31 36.10 13.17
CA GLU A 132 19.01 35.18 12.24
C GLU A 132 18.98 35.68 10.79
N ARG A 133 17.97 36.48 10.43
CA ARG A 133 17.80 37.02 9.07
C ARG A 133 18.64 38.28 8.84
N GLU A 134 18.83 39.11 9.87
CA GLU A 134 19.77 40.24 9.84
C GLU A 134 21.24 39.76 9.81
N GLN A 135 21.58 38.65 10.47
CA GLN A 135 22.93 38.06 10.38
C GLN A 135 23.24 37.41 9.01
N ALA A 136 22.23 37.00 8.26
CA ALA A 136 22.41 36.47 6.91
C ALA A 136 22.61 37.58 5.85
N GLU A 137 22.05 38.78 6.07
CA GLU A 137 22.20 39.92 5.17
C GLU A 137 23.53 40.68 5.36
N GLU A 138 24.18 40.60 6.53
CA GLU A 138 25.52 41.18 6.77
C GLU A 138 26.69 40.29 6.28
N ALA A 139 26.43 39.06 5.83
CA ALA A 139 27.47 38.13 5.37
C ALA A 139 27.77 38.17 3.85
N GLU A 140 27.07 39.03 3.10
CA GLU A 140 27.22 39.14 1.63
C GLU A 140 27.91 40.46 1.19
N GLU A 141 29.00 40.85 1.85
CA GLU A 141 29.95 41.82 1.30
C GLU A 141 31.41 41.38 1.55
N GLY A 142 31.96 40.59 0.62
CA GLY A 142 33.35 40.13 0.67
C GLY A 142 33.86 39.62 -0.69
N THR A 143 34.92 40.24 -1.20
CA THR A 143 35.58 40.09 -2.52
C THR A 143 35.81 38.65 -3.05
N PRO A 144 35.83 38.45 -4.39
CA PRO A 144 35.93 37.12 -5.02
C PRO A 144 37.37 36.54 -5.02
N PRO A 145 37.52 35.19 -5.03
CA PRO A 145 38.84 34.54 -5.03
C PRO A 145 39.49 34.43 -6.43
N PRO A 146 40.83 34.26 -6.52
CA PRO A 146 41.56 34.22 -7.79
C PRO A 146 41.46 32.85 -8.51
N PRO A 147 41.74 32.79 -9.83
CA PRO A 147 41.58 31.56 -10.61
C PRO A 147 42.73 30.56 -10.36
N PRO A 148 42.48 29.24 -10.41
CA PRO A 148 43.54 28.24 -10.27
C PRO A 148 44.33 28.10 -11.57
N SER A 149 45.65 28.11 -11.43
CA SER A 149 46.63 27.85 -12.49
C SER A 149 47.25 26.45 -12.34
N HIS A 150 47.40 25.79 -13.49
CA HIS A 150 48.29 24.66 -13.80
C HIS A 150 48.03 23.27 -13.17
N LEU A 151 47.41 22.40 -13.98
CA LEU A 151 47.71 20.97 -14.05
C LEU A 151 47.91 20.56 -15.52
N HIS A 152 48.96 19.78 -15.76
CA HIS A 152 49.53 19.45 -17.06
C HIS A 152 48.64 18.53 -17.92
N PRO A 153 48.73 18.62 -19.26
CA PRO A 153 47.92 17.82 -20.19
C PRO A 153 48.48 16.40 -20.36
N ILE A 154 47.60 15.40 -20.25
CA ILE A 154 47.85 14.03 -20.72
C ILE A 154 47.72 14.01 -22.24
N VAL A 155 48.86 13.78 -22.90
CA VAL A 155 48.98 13.55 -24.34
C VAL A 155 48.53 12.12 -24.64
N ILE A 156 47.40 11.95 -25.33
CA ILE A 156 47.10 10.68 -26.03
C ILE A 156 47.66 10.80 -27.45
N VAL A 157 48.79 10.14 -27.66
CA VAL A 157 49.45 9.96 -28.97
C VAL A 157 48.57 9.04 -29.82
N SER A 158 47.98 9.58 -30.88
CA SER A 158 47.36 8.79 -31.95
C SER A 158 48.31 8.72 -33.13
N VAL A 159 49.01 7.59 -33.24
CA VAL A 159 50.00 7.30 -34.30
C VAL A 159 49.32 7.31 -35.67
N HIS A 160 49.76 8.20 -36.55
CA HIS A 160 49.41 8.19 -37.99
C HIS A 160 50.54 7.50 -38.75
N TYR A 161 50.21 6.42 -39.46
CA TYR A 161 50.98 5.96 -40.62
C TYR A 161 50.23 6.37 -41.87
N GLY A 162 50.90 7.13 -42.74
CA GLY A 162 50.43 7.39 -44.09
C GLY A 162 50.87 6.30 -45.06
N ASP A 163 50.07 6.09 -46.10
CA ASP A 163 50.57 5.84 -47.45
C ASP A 163 49.51 6.28 -48.47
N GLU A 164 50.00 6.77 -49.61
CA GLU A 164 49.27 7.44 -50.70
C GLU A 164 48.61 6.45 -51.68
N GLY A 165 47.59 6.89 -52.41
CA GLY A 165 47.06 6.11 -53.54
C GLY A 165 45.70 6.53 -54.12
N GLU A 166 45.76 7.48 -55.05
CA GLU A 166 44.92 7.61 -56.27
C GLU A 166 43.43 8.02 -56.25
N ASN A 167 43.13 8.88 -57.23
CA ASN A 167 41.87 9.54 -57.56
C ASN A 167 40.83 8.60 -58.19
N ALA A 168 39.55 8.71 -57.79
CA ALA A 168 38.42 8.62 -58.71
C ALA A 168 37.12 9.20 -58.12
N ALA A 169 36.45 10.02 -58.92
CA ALA A 169 35.23 10.75 -58.58
C ALA A 169 34.00 9.84 -58.33
N GLY A 170 33.21 10.16 -57.29
CA GLY A 170 31.96 9.44 -56.99
C GLY A 170 31.01 10.20 -56.06
N LYS A 171 29.97 10.79 -56.65
CA LYS A 171 28.76 11.45 -56.11
C LYS A 171 28.47 11.30 -54.58
N LYS A 172 28.43 12.44 -53.89
CA LYS A 172 27.80 12.64 -52.56
C LYS A 172 26.36 12.11 -52.53
N LYS A 173 26.11 11.02 -51.79
CA LYS A 173 24.79 10.72 -51.20
C LYS A 173 24.82 11.14 -49.72
N ARG A 174 24.11 12.23 -49.39
CA ARG A 174 23.80 12.61 -48.00
C ARG A 174 23.05 11.44 -47.35
N LYS A 175 23.71 10.69 -46.45
CA LYS A 175 23.01 9.82 -45.50
C LYS A 175 22.16 10.73 -44.60
N LYS A 176 20.85 10.77 -44.84
CA LYS A 176 19.88 11.30 -43.87
C LYS A 176 20.14 10.59 -42.53
N LYS A 177 20.53 11.34 -41.49
CA LYS A 177 20.43 10.87 -40.10
C LYS A 177 18.97 10.44 -39.93
N LYS A 178 18.73 9.12 -39.82
CA LYS A 178 17.46 8.62 -39.31
C LYS A 178 17.28 9.27 -37.94
N LYS A 179 16.21 10.05 -37.75
CA LYS A 179 15.71 10.34 -36.40
C LYS A 179 15.62 8.99 -35.70
N LYS A 180 16.40 8.81 -34.63
CA LYS A 180 16.32 7.62 -33.77
C LYS A 180 14.91 7.68 -33.20
N GLY A 181 13.97 6.89 -33.74
CA GLY A 181 12.64 6.76 -33.15
C GLY A 181 12.80 6.37 -31.69
N SER A 182 11.89 6.84 -30.83
CA SER A 182 11.81 6.34 -29.47
C SER A 182 11.83 4.82 -29.53
N ARG A 183 12.80 4.20 -28.87
CA ARG A 183 12.82 2.74 -28.75
C ARG A 183 11.70 2.44 -27.76
N GLY A 184 10.65 1.75 -28.21
CA GLY A 184 9.61 1.25 -27.32
C GLY A 184 10.18 0.27 -26.30
N GLN A 185 9.34 -0.13 -25.34
CA GLN A 185 9.71 -1.15 -24.37
C GLN A 185 10.04 -2.50 -25.08
N THR A 186 10.92 -3.28 -24.47
CA THR A 186 11.29 -4.64 -24.91
C THR A 186 10.36 -5.70 -24.31
N ASP A 187 10.44 -6.93 -24.83
CA ASP A 187 9.78 -8.11 -24.27
C ASP A 187 10.83 -9.22 -24.04
N PRO A 188 11.18 -9.57 -22.78
CA PRO A 188 10.65 -9.01 -21.53
C PRO A 188 11.10 -7.54 -21.28
N PRO A 189 10.38 -6.77 -20.44
CA PRO A 189 10.68 -5.35 -20.20
C PRO A 189 12.09 -5.13 -19.64
N SER A 190 12.83 -4.27 -20.32
CA SER A 190 14.23 -3.99 -19.95
C SER A 190 14.70 -2.55 -20.08
N VAL A 191 13.94 -1.68 -20.72
CA VAL A 191 14.28 -0.27 -20.88
C VAL A 191 13.75 0.53 -19.69
N PRO A 192 14.57 1.26 -18.93
CA PRO A 192 14.09 2.10 -17.84
C PRO A 192 13.06 3.13 -18.28
N ILE A 193 12.08 3.44 -17.42
CA ILE A 193 11.00 4.37 -17.76
C ILE A 193 11.53 5.75 -18.17
N CYS A 194 12.52 6.29 -17.45
CA CYS A 194 13.14 7.57 -17.79
C CYS A 194 13.78 7.59 -19.20
N GLU A 195 14.13 6.43 -19.78
CA GLU A 195 14.71 6.34 -21.13
C GLU A 195 13.62 6.23 -22.21
N LEU A 196 12.41 5.81 -21.84
CA LEU A 196 11.23 5.83 -22.71
C LEU A 196 10.67 7.26 -22.85
N TYR A 197 10.82 8.08 -21.80
CA TYR A 197 10.35 9.47 -21.73
C TYR A 197 11.53 10.43 -21.52
N PRO A 198 12.38 10.66 -22.56
CA PRO A 198 13.62 11.43 -22.41
C PRO A 198 13.41 12.94 -22.13
N ASN A 199 12.18 13.43 -22.28
CA ASN A 199 11.75 14.78 -21.90
C ASN A 199 11.33 14.90 -20.43
N GLY A 200 11.20 13.79 -19.70
CA GLY A 200 10.66 13.77 -18.33
C GLY A 200 9.14 13.91 -18.26
N ASP A 201 8.43 13.88 -19.40
CA ASP A 201 6.98 13.97 -19.46
C ASP A 201 6.37 12.57 -19.28
N PHE A 202 6.31 12.09 -18.04
CA PHE A 202 5.72 10.80 -17.71
C PHE A 202 4.20 10.83 -17.82
N PRO A 203 3.56 9.71 -18.22
CA PRO A 203 2.12 9.66 -18.44
C PRO A 203 1.37 9.88 -17.12
N LYS A 204 0.41 10.79 -17.16
CA LYS A 204 -0.57 10.98 -16.09
C LYS A 204 -1.40 9.72 -15.87
N GLY A 205 -1.89 9.53 -14.64
CA GLY A 205 -2.95 8.55 -14.38
C GLY A 205 -4.33 9.06 -14.83
N GLU A 206 -5.36 8.38 -14.34
CA GLU A 206 -6.75 8.79 -14.56
C GLU A 206 -7.06 10.07 -13.77
N GLU A 207 -7.33 11.19 -14.45
CA GLU A 207 -7.75 12.45 -13.82
C GLU A 207 -9.29 12.47 -13.67
N CYS A 208 -9.76 12.65 -12.44
CA CYS A 208 -11.17 12.70 -12.09
C CYS A 208 -11.54 14.07 -11.50
N GLU A 209 -12.77 14.53 -11.76
CA GLU A 209 -13.38 15.58 -10.93
C GLU A 209 -13.56 15.06 -9.49
N TYR A 210 -13.38 15.93 -8.50
CA TYR A 210 -13.69 15.59 -7.12
C TYR A 210 -15.19 15.33 -6.92
N PRO A 211 -15.57 14.47 -5.96
CA PRO A 211 -16.97 14.24 -5.66
C PRO A 211 -17.66 15.54 -5.22
N PRO A 212 -18.96 15.72 -5.53
CA PRO A 212 -19.70 16.89 -5.10
C PRO A 212 -19.72 16.98 -3.57
N SER A 213 -19.76 18.21 -3.05
CA SER A 213 -19.92 18.42 -1.61
C SER A 213 -21.30 17.94 -1.12
N LYS A 214 -21.48 17.84 0.20
CA LYS A 214 -22.78 17.48 0.81
C LYS A 214 -23.92 18.42 0.41
N ASP A 215 -23.60 19.67 0.08
CA ASP A 215 -24.56 20.66 -0.41
C ASP A 215 -24.85 20.52 -1.93
N GLY A 216 -24.33 19.48 -2.59
CA GLY A 216 -24.51 19.19 -4.01
C GLY A 216 -23.66 20.06 -4.95
N ARG A 217 -22.72 20.87 -4.42
CA ARG A 217 -21.87 21.71 -5.26
C ARG A 217 -20.79 20.87 -5.95
N SER A 218 -20.72 20.98 -7.28
CA SER A 218 -19.67 20.38 -8.10
C SER A 218 -18.30 21.01 -7.80
N ALA A 219 -17.24 20.23 -8.03
CA ALA A 219 -15.86 20.66 -7.86
C ALA A 219 -15.20 21.12 -9.18
N ALA A 220 -15.95 21.19 -10.28
CA ALA A 220 -15.47 21.62 -11.61
C ALA A 220 -14.81 23.00 -11.61
N TRP A 221 -15.12 23.86 -10.62
CA TRP A 221 -14.47 25.15 -10.44
C TRP A 221 -12.96 25.04 -10.19
N ARG A 222 -12.49 23.93 -9.58
CA ARG A 222 -11.06 23.68 -9.31
C ARG A 222 -10.25 23.55 -10.60
N THR A 223 -10.85 23.00 -11.65
CA THR A 223 -10.19 22.78 -12.94
C THR A 223 -9.88 24.09 -13.67
N SER A 224 -10.76 25.10 -13.56
CA SER A 224 -10.60 26.39 -14.24
C SER A 224 -9.97 27.49 -13.36
N SER A 225 -10.05 27.36 -12.03
CA SER A 225 -9.46 28.30 -11.08
C SER A 225 -7.98 28.57 -11.37
N GLU A 226 -7.62 29.84 -11.52
CA GLU A 226 -6.23 30.26 -11.77
C GLU A 226 -5.32 29.95 -10.59
N GLU A 227 -5.79 30.21 -9.37
CA GLU A 227 -5.06 29.91 -8.14
C GLU A 227 -4.75 28.41 -8.04
N LYS A 228 -5.75 27.54 -8.29
CA LYS A 228 -5.56 26.09 -8.19
C LYS A 228 -4.64 25.56 -9.29
N ARG A 229 -4.74 26.09 -10.52
CA ARG A 229 -3.79 25.73 -11.59
C ARG A 229 -2.36 26.16 -11.27
N ALA A 230 -2.17 27.33 -10.64
CA ALA A 230 -0.85 27.79 -10.21
C ALA A 230 -0.26 26.89 -9.11
N LEU A 231 -1.06 26.54 -8.09
CA LEU A 231 -0.65 25.62 -7.02
C LEU A 231 -0.33 24.21 -7.54
N ASP A 232 -1.12 23.70 -8.48
CA ASP A 232 -0.90 22.38 -9.10
C ASP A 232 0.42 22.36 -9.87
N SER A 233 0.64 23.40 -10.70
CA SER A 233 1.87 23.56 -11.51
C SER A 233 3.12 23.75 -10.64
N ALA A 234 3.00 24.40 -9.48
CA ALA A 234 4.11 24.56 -8.54
C ALA A 234 4.59 23.22 -7.95
N ASN A 235 3.78 22.17 -8.01
CA ASN A 235 4.09 20.83 -7.51
C ASN A 235 4.34 19.81 -8.64
N GLU A 236 4.46 20.26 -9.90
CA GLU A 236 4.53 19.37 -11.06
C GLU A 236 5.71 18.39 -11.02
N GLU A 237 6.86 18.78 -10.47
CA GLU A 237 8.00 17.87 -10.29
C GLU A 237 7.65 16.69 -9.37
N MET A 238 6.98 16.95 -8.25
CA MET A 238 6.50 15.90 -7.35
C MET A 238 5.49 14.98 -8.05
N TRP A 239 4.55 15.53 -8.80
CA TRP A 239 3.57 14.72 -9.55
C TRP A 239 4.24 13.88 -10.63
N SER A 240 5.24 14.43 -11.30
CA SER A 240 6.04 13.75 -12.32
C SER A 240 6.79 12.54 -11.73
N ASP A 241 7.39 12.69 -10.54
CA ASP A 241 8.04 11.58 -9.82
C ASP A 241 7.07 10.43 -9.51
N PHE A 242 5.86 10.73 -9.03
CA PHE A 242 4.81 9.71 -8.84
C PHE A 242 4.44 9.03 -10.17
N ARG A 243 4.30 9.79 -11.25
CA ARG A 243 3.95 9.25 -12.58
C ARG A 243 5.03 8.35 -13.15
N GLN A 244 6.31 8.68 -12.98
CA GLN A 244 7.42 7.81 -13.37
C GLN A 244 7.37 6.48 -12.60
N ALA A 245 7.20 6.54 -11.27
CA ALA A 245 7.09 5.36 -10.43
C ALA A 245 5.86 4.52 -10.82
N ALA A 246 4.73 5.16 -11.14
CA ALA A 246 3.49 4.49 -11.52
C ALA A 246 3.60 3.79 -12.87
N GLU A 247 4.30 4.40 -13.83
CA GLU A 247 4.56 3.79 -15.12
C GLU A 247 5.47 2.56 -15.00
N ALA A 248 6.46 2.61 -14.11
CA ALA A 248 7.27 1.43 -13.80
C ALA A 248 6.37 0.32 -13.21
N HIS A 249 5.52 0.67 -12.25
CA HIS A 249 4.59 -0.27 -11.62
C HIS A 249 3.64 -0.91 -12.66
N ARG A 250 3.03 -0.12 -13.56
CA ARG A 250 2.18 -0.59 -14.66
C ARG A 250 2.87 -1.61 -15.55
N GLN A 251 4.10 -1.32 -15.98
CA GLN A 251 4.83 -2.22 -16.87
C GLN A 251 5.30 -3.50 -16.15
N VAL A 252 5.73 -3.40 -14.88
CA VAL A 252 6.10 -4.57 -14.07
C VAL A 252 4.89 -5.47 -13.87
N ARG A 253 3.75 -4.95 -13.40
CA ARG A 253 2.58 -5.79 -13.10
C ARG A 253 1.98 -6.43 -14.35
N SER A 254 1.96 -5.71 -15.47
CA SER A 254 1.56 -6.26 -16.77
C SER A 254 2.45 -7.46 -17.16
N TYR A 255 3.77 -7.31 -16.99
CA TYR A 255 4.71 -8.40 -17.21
C TYR A 255 4.49 -9.56 -16.23
N VAL A 256 4.30 -9.32 -14.93
CA VAL A 256 4.03 -10.36 -13.92
C VAL A 256 2.82 -11.22 -14.32
N ARG A 257 1.72 -10.59 -14.72
CA ARG A 257 0.49 -11.27 -15.15
C ARG A 257 0.71 -12.19 -16.37
N SER A 258 1.72 -11.94 -17.19
CA SER A 258 2.02 -12.79 -18.36
C SER A 258 2.69 -14.12 -18.03
N TRP A 259 3.30 -14.28 -16.84
CA TRP A 259 4.10 -15.47 -16.52
C TRP A 259 3.87 -16.09 -15.16
N ILE A 260 3.25 -15.37 -14.21
CA ILE A 260 2.91 -15.94 -12.90
C ILE A 260 1.95 -17.12 -13.10
N LYS A 261 2.30 -18.26 -12.53
CA LYS A 261 1.54 -19.51 -12.71
C LYS A 261 1.77 -20.46 -11.55
N PRO A 262 0.83 -21.39 -11.29
CA PRO A 262 1.04 -22.45 -10.32
C PRO A 262 2.28 -23.28 -10.65
N GLY A 263 2.95 -23.78 -9.61
CA GLY A 263 4.19 -24.54 -9.70
C GLY A 263 5.47 -23.72 -9.54
N MET A 264 5.38 -22.39 -9.60
CA MET A 264 6.49 -21.50 -9.23
C MET A 264 6.58 -21.36 -7.71
N THR A 265 7.79 -21.33 -7.17
CA THR A 265 8.01 -20.95 -5.76
C THR A 265 7.72 -19.47 -5.56
N MET A 266 7.32 -19.09 -4.34
CA MET A 266 7.10 -17.69 -4.01
C MET A 266 8.38 -16.86 -4.17
N ILE A 267 9.55 -17.47 -3.90
CA ILE A 267 10.86 -16.82 -4.10
C ILE A 267 11.08 -16.48 -5.58
N GLU A 268 10.88 -17.44 -6.49
CA GLU A 268 11.04 -17.20 -7.93
C GLU A 268 10.12 -16.09 -8.44
N ILE A 269 8.88 -16.03 -7.92
CA ILE A 269 7.91 -14.98 -8.28
C ILE A 269 8.43 -13.62 -7.81
N CYS A 270 8.79 -13.48 -6.53
CA CYS A 270 9.27 -12.21 -5.98
C CYS A 270 10.57 -11.76 -6.66
N GLU A 271 11.57 -12.64 -6.81
CA GLU A 271 12.85 -12.28 -7.42
C GLU A 271 12.69 -11.83 -8.87
N LYS A 272 11.89 -12.54 -9.67
CA LYS A 272 11.64 -12.19 -11.07
C LYS A 272 10.88 -10.86 -11.21
N LEU A 273 9.92 -10.59 -10.32
CA LEU A 273 9.20 -9.32 -10.26
C LEU A 273 10.14 -8.17 -9.88
N GLU A 274 10.87 -8.32 -8.77
CA GLU A 274 11.75 -7.28 -8.24
C GLU A 274 12.91 -6.97 -9.20
N ASP A 275 13.47 -7.96 -9.90
CA ASP A 275 14.52 -7.74 -10.90
C ASP A 275 14.00 -6.94 -12.12
N CYS A 276 12.73 -7.13 -12.50
CA CYS A 276 12.09 -6.29 -13.51
C CYS A 276 11.91 -4.87 -12.96
N SER A 277 11.38 -4.75 -11.75
CA SER A 277 11.09 -3.47 -11.11
C SER A 277 12.34 -2.60 -10.93
N ARG A 278 13.43 -3.15 -10.37
CA ARG A 278 14.73 -2.45 -10.21
C ARG A 278 15.25 -1.90 -11.54
N ARG A 279 15.07 -2.66 -12.62
CA ARG A 279 15.53 -2.25 -13.95
C ARG A 279 14.64 -1.15 -14.54
N LEU A 280 13.32 -1.29 -14.45
CA LEU A 280 12.39 -0.30 -15.02
C LEU A 280 12.43 1.03 -14.24
N ILE A 281 12.56 0.98 -12.92
CA ILE A 281 12.67 2.19 -12.07
C ILE A 281 14.06 2.84 -12.15
N LYS A 282 15.06 2.12 -12.68
CA LYS A 282 16.48 2.51 -12.68
C LYS A 282 17.00 2.72 -11.26
N GLU A 283 16.98 1.64 -10.48
CA GLU A 283 17.40 1.64 -9.08
C GLU A 283 18.72 2.39 -8.86
N ASN A 284 18.72 3.33 -7.91
CA ASN A 284 19.82 4.24 -7.62
C ASN A 284 19.78 4.69 -6.15
N GLY A 285 20.22 3.83 -5.25
CA GLY A 285 20.19 4.09 -3.81
C GLY A 285 18.80 4.52 -3.35
N LEU A 286 18.72 5.57 -2.52
CA LEU A 286 17.45 6.12 -2.06
C LEU A 286 16.76 7.03 -3.10
N HIS A 287 17.39 7.38 -4.21
CA HIS A 287 16.76 8.27 -5.20
C HIS A 287 15.70 7.56 -6.05
N ALA A 288 15.90 6.30 -6.39
CA ALA A 288 14.97 5.52 -7.19
C ALA A 288 15.07 4.06 -6.80
N GLY A 289 13.96 3.37 -6.60
CA GLY A 289 14.02 2.00 -6.09
C GLY A 289 12.67 1.38 -5.79
N LEU A 290 12.73 0.26 -5.06
CA LEU A 290 11.58 -0.44 -4.54
C LEU A 290 11.17 0.19 -3.20
N ALA A 291 9.91 0.58 -3.07
CA ALA A 291 9.45 1.31 -1.88
C ALA A 291 9.23 0.38 -0.67
N PHE A 292 8.85 -0.86 -0.93
CA PHE A 292 8.62 -1.90 0.06
C PHE A 292 8.69 -3.29 -0.59
N PRO A 293 8.87 -4.38 0.19
CA PRO A 293 9.02 -5.72 -0.35
C PRO A 293 7.79 -6.22 -1.11
N THR A 294 8.00 -7.11 -2.08
CA THR A 294 6.90 -7.72 -2.82
C THR A 294 6.08 -8.65 -1.92
N GLY A 295 4.92 -8.16 -1.48
CA GLY A 295 3.85 -8.94 -0.91
C GLY A 295 3.32 -9.95 -1.91
N CYS A 296 3.21 -11.20 -1.48
CA CYS A 296 2.66 -12.32 -2.25
C CYS A 296 1.77 -13.20 -1.37
N SER A 297 1.02 -12.58 -0.48
CA SER A 297 0.20 -13.23 0.55
C SER A 297 -0.82 -14.19 -0.06
N ILE A 298 -0.90 -15.41 0.44
CA ILE A 298 -1.75 -16.48 -0.12
C ILE A 298 -2.93 -16.83 0.79
N ASN A 299 -4.11 -17.01 0.18
CA ASN A 299 -5.32 -17.51 0.82
C ASN A 299 -5.78 -16.64 2.01
N HIS A 300 -5.89 -17.21 3.20
CA HIS A 300 -6.25 -16.51 4.44
C HIS A 300 -5.26 -15.42 4.88
N CYS A 301 -4.00 -15.47 4.44
CA CYS A 301 -3.05 -14.38 4.67
C CYS A 301 -3.37 -13.21 3.74
N ALA A 302 -3.76 -12.06 4.29
CA ALA A 302 -4.19 -10.89 3.53
C ALA A 302 -3.00 -10.04 3.05
N ALA A 303 -2.06 -9.74 3.95
CA ALA A 303 -0.98 -8.78 3.69
C ALA A 303 0.35 -9.20 4.36
N HIS A 304 1.44 -8.52 3.98
CA HIS A 304 2.77 -8.58 4.59
C HIS A 304 3.49 -9.94 4.57
N TYR A 305 3.04 -10.92 3.78
CA TYR A 305 3.82 -12.11 3.49
C TYR A 305 4.69 -11.90 2.24
N THR A 306 5.99 -12.07 2.43
CA THR A 306 6.98 -12.33 1.37
C THR A 306 7.91 -13.43 1.86
N PRO A 307 8.41 -14.34 1.01
CA PRO A 307 9.23 -15.46 1.47
C PRO A 307 10.54 -14.98 2.07
N ASN A 308 10.99 -15.62 3.15
CA ASN A 308 12.37 -15.54 3.61
C ASN A 308 13.24 -16.57 2.85
N ALA A 309 14.56 -16.48 2.99
CA ALA A 309 15.45 -17.48 2.40
C ALA A 309 15.11 -18.91 2.87
N GLY A 310 14.98 -19.83 1.92
CA GLY A 310 14.65 -21.23 2.18
C GLY A 310 13.16 -21.55 2.29
N ASP A 311 12.26 -20.57 2.11
CA ASP A 311 10.82 -20.82 2.03
C ASP A 311 10.48 -21.72 0.82
N PRO A 312 9.97 -22.96 1.04
CA PRO A 312 9.68 -23.91 -0.02
C PRO A 312 8.29 -23.73 -0.63
N THR A 313 7.55 -22.68 -0.25
CA THR A 313 6.15 -22.48 -0.67
C THR A 313 6.07 -22.34 -2.18
N VAL A 314 5.17 -23.14 -2.77
CA VAL A 314 4.87 -23.17 -4.21
C VAL A 314 3.44 -22.70 -4.41
N LEU A 315 3.26 -21.75 -5.32
CA LEU A 315 1.95 -21.25 -5.73
C LEU A 315 1.12 -22.38 -6.34
N ARG A 316 -0.11 -22.55 -5.89
CA ARG A 316 -1.02 -23.62 -6.33
C ARG A 316 -2.15 -23.06 -7.20
N PHE A 317 -2.85 -23.97 -7.88
CA PHE A 317 -3.97 -23.61 -8.76
C PHE A 317 -5.15 -22.97 -8.00
N ASP A 318 -5.44 -23.48 -6.80
CA ASP A 318 -6.51 -22.97 -5.93
C ASP A 318 -6.05 -21.84 -4.98
N ASP A 319 -4.84 -21.30 -5.13
CA ASP A 319 -4.40 -20.20 -4.28
C ASP A 319 -4.99 -18.85 -4.73
N VAL A 320 -5.34 -18.02 -3.75
CA VAL A 320 -5.67 -16.61 -3.92
C VAL A 320 -4.48 -15.76 -3.47
N CYS A 321 -3.68 -15.30 -4.42
CA CYS A 321 -2.40 -14.63 -4.16
C CYS A 321 -2.53 -13.12 -4.37
N LYS A 322 -2.25 -12.30 -3.35
CA LYS A 322 -2.22 -10.85 -3.48
C LYS A 322 -0.80 -10.42 -3.86
N ILE A 323 -0.64 -9.83 -5.03
CA ILE A 323 0.64 -9.23 -5.47
C ILE A 323 0.58 -7.75 -5.15
N ASP A 324 1.43 -7.35 -4.23
CA ASP A 324 1.49 -6.02 -3.65
C ASP A 324 2.95 -5.58 -3.63
N PHE A 325 3.29 -4.53 -4.38
CA PHE A 325 4.68 -4.09 -4.50
C PHE A 325 4.78 -2.59 -4.80
N GLY A 326 5.83 -1.96 -4.28
CA GLY A 326 5.99 -0.52 -4.41
C GLY A 326 7.19 -0.10 -5.24
N THR A 327 7.05 1.01 -5.95
CA THR A 327 8.14 1.74 -6.62
C THR A 327 8.21 3.17 -6.10
N HIS A 328 9.37 3.80 -6.15
CA HIS A 328 9.47 5.22 -5.85
C HIS A 328 10.54 5.94 -6.69
N ILE A 329 10.34 7.26 -6.84
CA ILE A 329 11.34 8.24 -7.27
C ILE A 329 11.36 9.34 -6.20
N ASN A 330 12.55 9.68 -5.69
CA ASN A 330 12.78 10.68 -4.63
C ASN A 330 11.86 10.51 -3.41
N GLY A 331 11.52 9.28 -3.07
CA GLY A 331 10.60 8.94 -1.97
C GLY A 331 9.12 9.19 -2.27
N ARG A 332 8.73 9.52 -3.51
CA ARG A 332 7.34 9.55 -3.99
C ARG A 332 6.92 8.13 -4.33
N ILE A 333 6.16 7.52 -3.42
CA ILE A 333 5.88 6.09 -3.43
C ILE A 333 4.59 5.81 -4.20
N ILE A 334 4.64 4.80 -5.07
CA ILE A 334 3.45 4.14 -5.58
C ILE A 334 3.25 2.88 -4.78
N ASP A 335 2.11 2.85 -4.10
CA ASP A 335 1.52 1.68 -3.45
C ASP A 335 0.30 1.23 -4.27
N CYS A 336 0.34 -0.02 -4.75
CA CYS A 336 -0.62 -0.54 -5.69
C CYS A 336 -0.56 -2.07 -5.75
N ALA A 337 -1.72 -2.70 -5.68
CA ALA A 337 -1.83 -4.15 -5.51
C ALA A 337 -2.97 -4.74 -6.31
N PHE A 338 -2.85 -6.02 -6.65
CA PHE A 338 -3.89 -6.80 -7.31
C PHE A 338 -3.88 -8.26 -6.87
N THR A 339 -5.04 -8.89 -6.96
CA THR A 339 -5.18 -10.32 -6.66
C THR A 339 -5.01 -11.18 -7.92
N VAL A 340 -4.27 -12.28 -7.79
CA VAL A 340 -4.04 -13.31 -8.79
C VAL A 340 -4.73 -14.59 -8.36
N THR A 341 -5.50 -15.15 -9.28
CA THR A 341 -6.17 -16.45 -9.15
C THR A 341 -6.06 -17.21 -10.48
N PHE A 342 -6.13 -18.54 -10.42
CA PHE A 342 -6.19 -19.41 -11.62
C PHE A 342 -7.49 -20.21 -11.70
N ASN A 343 -8.22 -20.29 -10.59
CA ASN A 343 -9.54 -20.90 -10.51
C ASN A 343 -10.62 -19.81 -10.51
N SER A 344 -11.53 -19.87 -11.48
CA SER A 344 -12.63 -18.91 -11.66
C SER A 344 -13.64 -18.90 -10.51
N LYS A 345 -13.60 -19.89 -9.59
CA LYS A 345 -14.45 -19.89 -8.40
C LYS A 345 -14.25 -18.67 -7.50
N TYR A 346 -13.15 -17.94 -7.66
CA TYR A 346 -12.84 -16.73 -6.90
C TYR A 346 -13.21 -15.43 -7.62
N ASP A 347 -13.66 -15.48 -8.88
CA ASP A 347 -13.87 -14.27 -9.70
C ASP A 347 -14.83 -13.27 -9.02
N ARG A 348 -15.91 -13.78 -8.42
CA ARG A 348 -16.90 -12.94 -7.73
C ARG A 348 -16.35 -12.31 -6.45
N LEU A 349 -15.39 -12.95 -5.78
CA LEU A 349 -14.68 -12.37 -4.64
C LEU A 349 -13.74 -11.24 -5.10
N LEU A 350 -13.02 -11.45 -6.20
CA LEU A 350 -12.15 -10.42 -6.78
C LEU A 350 -12.96 -9.21 -7.26
N GLU A 351 -14.10 -9.44 -7.92
CA GLU A 351 -15.01 -8.39 -8.38
C GLU A 351 -15.53 -7.54 -7.22
N ALA A 352 -15.97 -8.17 -6.13
CA ALA A 352 -16.43 -7.47 -4.93
C ALA A 352 -15.38 -6.53 -4.36
N VAL A 353 -14.13 -7.01 -4.23
CA VAL A 353 -13.03 -6.21 -3.68
C VAL A 353 -12.59 -5.11 -4.64
N LYS A 354 -12.54 -5.40 -5.95
CA LYS A 354 -12.20 -4.39 -6.95
C LYS A 354 -13.23 -3.26 -6.95
N ASP A 355 -14.53 -3.57 -6.95
CA ASP A 355 -15.59 -2.56 -6.93
C ASP A 355 -15.62 -1.77 -5.62
N ALA A 356 -15.33 -2.41 -4.49
CA ALA A 356 -15.19 -1.73 -3.21
C ALA A 356 -13.98 -0.75 -3.22
N THR A 357 -12.84 -1.15 -3.77
CA THR A 357 -11.67 -0.26 -3.95
C THR A 357 -12.00 0.89 -4.89
N ASP A 358 -12.60 0.64 -6.04
CA ASP A 358 -13.01 1.69 -6.99
C ASP A 358 -14.06 2.64 -6.39
N THR A 359 -14.94 2.12 -5.53
CA THR A 359 -15.88 2.95 -4.74
C THR A 359 -15.14 3.86 -3.78
N GLY A 360 -14.17 3.32 -3.03
CA GLY A 360 -13.29 4.12 -2.17
C GLY A 360 -12.58 5.22 -2.94
N ILE A 361 -12.04 4.90 -4.13
CA ILE A 361 -11.39 5.86 -5.02
C ILE A 361 -12.38 6.93 -5.47
N ARG A 362 -13.59 6.56 -5.94
CA ARG A 362 -14.63 7.52 -6.37
C ARG A 362 -15.03 8.46 -5.23
N CYS A 363 -15.21 7.94 -4.02
CA CYS A 363 -15.61 8.68 -2.83
C CYS A 363 -14.50 9.57 -2.26
N ALA A 364 -13.23 9.21 -2.43
CA ALA A 364 -12.10 10.00 -1.92
C ALA A 364 -12.04 11.39 -2.57
N GLY A 365 -11.61 12.39 -1.81
CA GLY A 365 -11.48 13.76 -2.30
C GLY A 365 -11.13 14.75 -1.21
N ILE A 366 -10.67 15.93 -1.59
CA ILE A 366 -10.42 17.02 -0.64
C ILE A 366 -11.70 17.31 0.15
N ASP A 367 -11.57 17.52 1.46
CA ASP A 367 -12.65 17.74 2.43
C ASP A 367 -13.54 16.53 2.75
N VAL A 368 -13.31 15.38 2.11
CA VAL A 368 -14.05 14.15 2.41
C VAL A 368 -13.58 13.58 3.74
N ARG A 369 -14.52 13.14 4.58
CA ARG A 369 -14.22 12.48 5.86
C ARG A 369 -13.82 11.03 5.62
N LEU A 370 -12.75 10.58 6.27
CA LEU A 370 -12.25 9.21 6.15
C LEU A 370 -13.31 8.17 6.52
N CYS A 371 -14.11 8.42 7.58
CA CYS A 371 -15.23 7.53 7.95
C CYS A 371 -16.28 7.35 6.85
N ASP A 372 -16.56 8.39 6.04
CA ASP A 372 -17.57 8.33 4.98
C ASP A 372 -17.08 7.44 3.82
N VAL A 373 -15.77 7.48 3.55
CA VAL A 373 -15.12 6.57 2.60
C VAL A 373 -15.27 5.13 3.06
N GLY A 374 -14.95 4.84 4.33
CA GLY A 374 -15.04 3.48 4.88
C GLY A 374 -16.46 2.91 4.96
N GLU A 375 -17.45 3.74 5.27
CA GLU A 375 -18.86 3.32 5.26
C GLU A 375 -19.31 2.91 3.84
N THR A 376 -18.95 3.70 2.83
CA THR A 376 -19.34 3.43 1.43
C THR A 376 -18.62 2.20 0.87
N ILE A 377 -17.33 2.03 1.20
CA ILE A 377 -16.56 0.82 0.85
C ILE A 377 -17.24 -0.42 1.43
N GLN A 378 -17.62 -0.39 2.70
CA GLN A 378 -18.28 -1.51 3.36
C GLN A 378 -19.63 -1.83 2.74
N GLU A 379 -20.45 -0.81 2.44
CA GLU A 379 -21.75 -1.00 1.80
C GLU A 379 -21.62 -1.76 0.48
N VAL A 380 -20.68 -1.33 -0.38
CA VAL A 380 -20.44 -2.00 -1.66
C VAL A 380 -19.90 -3.41 -1.46
N MET A 381 -18.86 -3.59 -0.63
CA MET A 381 -18.26 -4.91 -0.40
C MET A 381 -19.29 -5.92 0.13
N GLU A 382 -20.08 -5.54 1.14
CA GLU A 382 -21.07 -6.42 1.78
C GLU A 382 -22.31 -6.65 0.92
N SER A 383 -22.46 -5.94 -0.21
CA SER A 383 -23.53 -6.20 -1.19
C SER A 383 -23.27 -7.45 -2.05
N TYR A 384 -22.04 -7.97 -2.05
CA TYR A 384 -21.67 -9.17 -2.80
C TYR A 384 -21.80 -10.44 -1.96
N GLU A 385 -22.38 -11.47 -2.59
CA GLU A 385 -22.36 -12.85 -2.13
C GLU A 385 -21.54 -13.70 -3.10
N VAL A 386 -20.79 -14.67 -2.57
CA VAL A 386 -19.95 -15.59 -3.34
C VAL A 386 -20.19 -17.02 -2.92
N GLU A 387 -20.14 -17.96 -3.86
CA GLU A 387 -20.16 -19.40 -3.58
C GLU A 387 -18.80 -20.01 -3.93
N ILE A 388 -18.13 -20.60 -2.94
CA ILE A 388 -16.83 -21.26 -3.12
C ILE A 388 -16.93 -22.65 -2.51
N ASP A 389 -16.65 -23.68 -3.31
CA ASP A 389 -16.67 -25.08 -2.91
C ASP A 389 -18.00 -25.51 -2.25
N GLY A 390 -19.13 -25.04 -2.79
CA GLY A 390 -20.49 -25.37 -2.32
C GLY A 390 -20.93 -24.63 -1.05
N LYS A 391 -20.19 -23.61 -0.62
CA LYS A 391 -20.53 -22.77 0.53
C LYS A 391 -20.67 -21.31 0.13
N THR A 392 -21.77 -20.71 0.52
CA THR A 392 -22.07 -19.29 0.29
C THR A 392 -21.50 -18.41 1.41
N TYR A 393 -20.96 -17.26 1.02
CA TYR A 393 -20.41 -16.25 1.92
C TYR A 393 -20.88 -14.88 1.45
N GLN A 394 -21.32 -14.04 2.38
CA GLN A 394 -21.28 -12.59 2.18
C GLN A 394 -19.82 -12.13 2.32
N VAL A 395 -19.32 -11.33 1.38
CA VAL A 395 -17.95 -10.81 1.44
C VAL A 395 -17.85 -9.79 2.56
N LYS A 396 -16.84 -9.93 3.43
CA LYS A 396 -16.62 -9.04 4.58
C LYS A 396 -15.36 -8.22 4.39
N PRO A 397 -15.41 -6.89 4.58
CA PRO A 397 -14.19 -6.11 4.72
C PRO A 397 -13.36 -6.61 5.92
N ILE A 398 -12.04 -6.64 5.78
CA ILE A 398 -11.15 -6.92 6.91
C ILE A 398 -11.04 -5.66 7.78
N ARG A 399 -11.87 -5.58 8.82
CA ARG A 399 -12.12 -4.34 9.58
C ARG A 399 -10.91 -3.69 10.27
N ASN A 400 -9.82 -4.42 10.45
CA ASN A 400 -8.56 -3.95 11.04
C ASN A 400 -7.40 -3.87 10.03
N LEU A 401 -7.74 -3.83 8.73
CA LEU A 401 -6.88 -3.32 7.66
C LEU A 401 -7.51 -2.06 7.09
N ASN A 402 -6.71 -1.20 6.50
CA ASN A 402 -7.06 0.17 6.14
C ASN A 402 -6.16 0.63 5.00
N GLY A 403 -6.67 1.50 4.13
CA GLY A 403 -5.76 2.33 3.33
C GLY A 403 -5.10 3.40 4.19
N HIS A 404 -4.25 4.23 3.58
CA HIS A 404 -3.45 5.19 4.34
C HIS A 404 -2.98 6.37 3.51
N SER A 405 -2.66 7.48 4.19
CA SER A 405 -1.92 8.56 3.56
C SER A 405 -0.46 8.16 3.32
N ILE A 406 0.13 8.67 2.24
CA ILE A 406 1.52 8.43 1.85
C ILE A 406 2.31 9.74 1.98
N GLY A 407 3.55 9.65 2.46
CA GLY A 407 4.48 10.76 2.58
C GLY A 407 5.82 10.45 1.90
N GLN A 408 6.69 11.46 1.79
CA GLN A 408 8.01 11.25 1.19
C GLN A 408 8.83 10.26 2.03
N TYR A 409 9.26 9.14 1.43
CA TYR A 409 9.95 8.02 2.10
C TYR A 409 9.18 7.41 3.28
N ARG A 410 7.85 7.60 3.33
CA ARG A 410 7.01 7.17 4.45
C ARG A 410 5.73 6.57 3.91
N ILE A 411 5.67 5.24 3.85
CA ILE A 411 4.52 4.50 3.31
C ILE A 411 3.24 4.83 4.08
N HIS A 412 3.30 4.87 5.41
CA HIS A 412 2.21 5.27 6.30
C HIS A 412 2.47 6.66 6.91
N SER A 413 1.89 7.73 6.36
CA SER A 413 2.16 9.11 6.80
C SER A 413 1.29 9.63 7.95
N GLY A 414 0.31 8.85 8.41
CA GLY A 414 -0.36 9.03 9.70
C GLY A 414 -1.89 9.00 9.66
N LYS A 415 -2.53 9.27 8.51
CA LYS A 415 -3.98 9.12 8.34
C LYS A 415 -4.29 7.72 7.81
N THR A 416 -5.31 7.08 8.37
CA THR A 416 -5.80 5.76 7.94
C THR A 416 -7.15 5.90 7.27
N VAL A 417 -7.32 5.32 6.08
CA VAL A 417 -8.58 5.25 5.35
C VAL A 417 -9.31 3.97 5.78
N PRO A 418 -10.38 4.07 6.59
CA PRO A 418 -11.11 2.89 7.00
C PRO A 418 -11.80 2.21 5.81
N ILE A 419 -12.00 0.90 5.90
CA ILE A 419 -12.80 0.11 4.94
C ILE A 419 -14.10 -0.42 5.56
N VAL A 420 -14.43 0.11 6.74
CA VAL A 420 -15.66 -0.13 7.49
C VAL A 420 -16.17 1.17 8.08
N LYS A 421 -17.47 1.24 8.37
CA LYS A 421 -18.07 2.35 9.10
C LYS A 421 -17.53 2.47 10.52
N GLY A 422 -17.64 3.67 11.11
CA GLY A 422 -17.26 3.94 12.50
C GLY A 422 -15.82 4.41 12.72
N GLY A 423 -15.08 4.69 11.63
CA GLY A 423 -13.77 5.32 11.69
C GLY A 423 -13.81 6.82 12.07
N GLU A 424 -12.65 7.46 12.05
CA GLU A 424 -12.51 8.87 12.40
C GLU A 424 -13.13 9.81 11.34
N ALA A 425 -13.67 10.94 11.80
CA ALA A 425 -14.23 11.99 10.94
C ALA A 425 -13.16 12.95 10.38
N THR A 426 -11.87 12.63 10.56
CA THR A 426 -10.72 13.33 9.97
C THR A 426 -10.91 13.47 8.46
N LYS A 427 -10.50 14.61 7.90
CA LYS A 427 -10.68 14.90 6.47
C LYS A 427 -9.41 14.66 5.67
N MET A 428 -9.60 14.28 4.40
CA MET A 428 -8.57 14.33 3.37
C MET A 428 -8.31 15.78 2.96
N GLU A 429 -7.04 16.11 2.72
CA GLU A 429 -6.57 17.48 2.46
C GLU A 429 -5.93 17.63 1.08
N GLU A 430 -5.92 18.86 0.57
CA GLU A 430 -5.27 19.19 -0.71
C GLU A 430 -3.77 18.93 -0.64
N GLY A 431 -3.21 18.31 -1.67
CA GLY A 431 -1.79 17.98 -1.78
C GLY A 431 -1.40 16.64 -1.17
N GLU A 432 -2.30 15.96 -0.45
CA GLU A 432 -2.03 14.63 0.09
C GLU A 432 -2.05 13.53 -0.99
N ALA A 433 -1.29 12.47 -0.76
CA ALA A 433 -1.37 11.22 -1.51
C ALA A 433 -1.94 10.12 -0.60
N TYR A 434 -2.73 9.21 -1.17
CA TYR A 434 -3.33 8.10 -0.43
C TYR A 434 -3.19 6.79 -1.20
N ALA A 435 -2.84 5.73 -0.46
CA ALA A 435 -3.16 4.35 -0.81
C ALA A 435 -4.64 4.10 -0.49
N ILE A 436 -5.44 3.84 -1.52
CA ILE A 436 -6.81 3.37 -1.36
C ILE A 436 -6.81 1.87 -1.66
N GLU A 437 -6.75 1.10 -0.59
CA GLU A 437 -6.79 -0.36 -0.62
C GLU A 437 -8.00 -0.90 0.14
N THR A 438 -8.53 -2.02 -0.34
CA THR A 438 -9.59 -2.76 0.35
C THR A 438 -9.30 -4.24 0.36
N PHE A 439 -9.75 -4.91 1.41
CA PHE A 439 -9.57 -6.34 1.61
C PHE A 439 -10.90 -7.01 1.89
N GLY A 440 -11.31 -7.92 1.01
CA GLY A 440 -12.49 -8.77 1.22
C GLY A 440 -12.09 -10.14 1.74
N SER A 441 -12.87 -10.69 2.66
CA SER A 441 -12.64 -11.99 3.29
C SER A 441 -13.91 -12.83 3.37
N THR A 442 -13.77 -14.14 3.19
CA THR A 442 -14.80 -15.14 3.50
C THR A 442 -14.77 -15.61 4.96
N GLY A 443 -13.79 -15.14 5.74
CA GLY A 443 -13.53 -15.53 7.12
C GLY A 443 -14.26 -14.67 8.16
N ARG A 444 -13.51 -14.26 9.19
CA ARG A 444 -14.01 -13.40 10.27
C ARG A 444 -14.00 -11.92 9.91
N GLY A 445 -13.37 -11.54 8.78
CA GLY A 445 -13.20 -10.14 8.40
C GLY A 445 -12.31 -9.41 9.41
N ALA A 446 -11.29 -10.10 9.93
CA ALA A 446 -10.25 -9.51 10.76
C ALA A 446 -8.98 -10.35 10.71
N VAL A 447 -7.84 -9.67 10.72
CA VAL A 447 -6.52 -10.29 10.69
C VAL A 447 -5.85 -10.30 12.06
N HIS A 448 -4.91 -11.22 12.23
CA HIS A 448 -3.97 -11.30 13.33
C HIS A 448 -2.60 -11.66 12.75
N ASP A 449 -1.55 -11.34 13.51
CA ASP A 449 -0.19 -11.73 13.16
C ASP A 449 -0.09 -13.26 13.15
N ASP A 450 0.47 -13.82 12.08
CA ASP A 450 0.78 -15.24 11.96
C ASP A 450 2.04 -15.44 11.10
N MET A 451 2.57 -16.67 11.09
CA MET A 451 3.74 -17.10 10.33
C MET A 451 5.04 -16.36 10.71
N GLU A 452 6.11 -16.62 9.94
CA GLU A 452 7.40 -15.96 10.19
C GLU A 452 7.41 -14.54 9.61
N CYS A 453 7.80 -13.56 10.43
CA CYS A 453 7.97 -12.17 10.01
C CYS A 453 9.10 -12.02 8.97
N SER A 454 8.78 -11.33 7.87
CA SER A 454 9.73 -11.03 6.79
C SER A 454 9.88 -9.53 6.53
N HIS A 455 8.87 -8.70 6.80
CA HIS A 455 8.90 -7.26 6.58
C HIS A 455 9.35 -6.50 7.83
N TYR A 456 10.17 -5.49 7.61
CA TYR A 456 10.70 -4.61 8.64
C TYR A 456 10.77 -3.19 8.09
N MET A 457 10.59 -2.20 8.95
CA MET A 457 10.73 -0.80 8.55
C MET A 457 11.28 0.01 9.70
N LYS A 458 12.12 1.00 9.40
CA LYS A 458 12.60 1.92 10.45
C LYS A 458 11.46 2.80 10.92
N ASN A 459 11.32 2.95 12.23
CA ASN A 459 10.35 3.87 12.79
C ASN A 459 10.69 5.31 12.37
N PHE A 460 9.80 5.93 11.60
CA PHE A 460 10.04 7.25 10.99
C PHE A 460 10.30 8.35 12.03
N SER A 461 9.71 8.23 13.23
CA SER A 461 9.84 9.24 14.29
C SER A 461 11.10 9.08 15.14
N VAL A 462 11.84 7.98 14.97
CA VAL A 462 13.06 7.72 15.74
C VAL A 462 14.27 8.34 15.04
N GLY A 463 14.87 9.32 15.72
CA GLY A 463 16.11 9.97 15.29
C GLY A 463 17.35 9.10 15.43
N HIS A 464 18.53 9.74 15.53
CA HIS A 464 19.78 9.02 15.73
C HIS A 464 19.84 8.36 17.11
N VAL A 465 20.12 7.05 17.16
CA VAL A 465 20.32 6.28 18.40
C VAL A 465 21.73 5.67 18.43
N PRO A 466 22.57 5.98 19.43
CA PRO A 466 23.92 5.44 19.51
C PRO A 466 23.91 3.96 19.94
N ILE A 467 24.21 3.06 19.01
CA ILE A 467 24.29 1.61 19.26
C ILE A 467 25.71 1.17 19.62
N ARG A 468 25.87 0.51 20.78
CA ARG A 468 27.17 -0.03 21.25
C ARG A 468 27.49 -1.42 20.69
N LEU A 469 26.47 -2.25 20.45
CA LEU A 469 26.65 -3.62 19.95
C LEU A 469 27.13 -3.59 18.49
N PRO A 470 28.35 -4.07 18.15
CA PRO A 470 28.94 -3.86 16.84
C PRO A 470 28.07 -4.36 15.67
N ARG A 471 27.48 -5.55 15.79
CA ARG A 471 26.61 -6.12 14.74
C ARG A 471 25.30 -5.35 14.56
N ALA A 472 24.68 -4.88 15.64
CA ALA A 472 23.47 -4.07 15.55
C ALA A 472 23.75 -2.67 15.00
N LYS A 473 24.90 -2.09 15.36
CA LYS A 473 25.38 -0.83 14.78
C LYS A 473 25.64 -0.97 13.27
N HIS A 474 26.36 -2.01 12.87
CA HIS A 474 26.60 -2.34 11.45
C HIS A 474 25.28 -2.48 10.70
N LEU A 475 24.37 -3.31 11.20
CA LEU A 475 23.09 -3.55 10.56
C LEU A 475 22.24 -2.28 10.42
N LEU A 476 22.22 -1.42 11.44
CA LEU A 476 21.50 -0.15 11.38
C LEU A 476 22.12 0.80 10.34
N ASN A 477 23.45 0.82 10.18
CA ASN A 477 24.10 1.59 9.12
C ASN A 477 23.68 1.09 7.74
N VAL A 478 23.71 -0.23 7.52
CA VAL A 478 23.23 -0.84 6.26
C VAL A 478 21.78 -0.44 5.98
N ILE A 479 20.91 -0.49 6.99
CA ILE A 479 19.50 -0.09 6.84
C ILE A 479 19.38 1.40 6.47
N ASN A 480 20.10 2.29 7.17
CA ASN A 480 20.06 3.72 6.88
C ASN A 480 20.57 4.05 5.47
N GLU A 481 21.63 3.37 5.01
CA GLU A 481 22.25 3.60 3.70
C GLU A 481 21.40 3.09 2.53
N ASN A 482 20.72 1.96 2.71
CA ASN A 482 20.02 1.26 1.62
C ASN A 482 18.50 1.49 1.61
N PHE A 483 17.87 1.72 2.76
CA PHE A 483 16.42 1.84 2.87
C PHE A 483 15.97 3.14 3.54
N GLY A 484 16.79 3.72 4.41
CA GLY A 484 16.40 4.91 5.18
C GLY A 484 15.19 4.61 6.06
N THR A 485 14.02 5.13 5.69
CA THR A 485 12.72 4.87 6.33
C THR A 485 11.76 4.03 5.48
N LEU A 486 12.18 3.60 4.28
CA LEU A 486 11.43 2.65 3.47
C LEU A 486 11.45 1.25 4.10
N ALA A 487 10.42 0.45 3.82
CA ALA A 487 10.35 -0.92 4.30
C ALA A 487 11.32 -1.81 3.54
N PHE A 488 11.80 -2.87 4.20
CA PHE A 488 12.70 -3.87 3.64
C PHE A 488 12.32 -5.26 4.13
N CYS A 489 12.93 -6.29 3.51
CA CYS A 489 12.77 -7.67 3.95
C CYS A 489 14.11 -8.38 4.13
N ARG A 490 14.08 -9.57 4.74
CA ARG A 490 15.27 -10.39 4.98
C ARG A 490 16.01 -10.75 3.69
N ARG A 491 15.29 -11.12 2.62
CA ARG A 491 15.91 -11.41 1.30
C ARG A 491 16.74 -10.25 0.76
N TRP A 492 16.32 -9.01 1.02
CA TRP A 492 17.08 -7.83 0.58
C TRP A 492 18.36 -7.66 1.38
N MET A 493 18.35 -7.98 2.67
CA MET A 493 19.57 -8.05 3.48
C MET A 493 20.52 -9.13 2.95
N ASP A 494 19.99 -10.31 2.62
CA ASP A 494 20.77 -11.42 2.06
C ASP A 494 21.43 -11.02 0.72
N ARG A 495 20.69 -10.31 -0.15
CA ARG A 495 21.21 -9.77 -1.43
C ARG A 495 22.37 -8.79 -1.23
N LEU A 496 22.37 -8.02 -0.14
CA LEU A 496 23.47 -7.11 0.22
C LEU A 496 24.68 -7.84 0.84
N GLY A 497 24.62 -9.18 0.97
CA GLY A 497 25.69 -9.98 1.55
C GLY A 497 25.67 -10.05 3.07
N GLU A 498 24.63 -9.51 3.72
CA GLU A 498 24.47 -9.61 5.17
C GLU A 498 24.15 -11.05 5.57
N SER A 499 24.77 -11.53 6.66
CA SER A 499 24.52 -12.87 7.17
C SER A 499 24.55 -12.88 8.70
N LYS A 500 23.88 -13.86 9.32
CA LYS A 500 23.78 -14.01 10.79
C LYS A 500 23.28 -12.73 11.48
N TYR A 501 22.45 -11.94 10.80
CA TYR A 501 21.97 -10.64 11.28
C TYR A 501 20.69 -10.72 12.13
N LEU A 502 19.98 -11.85 12.17
CA LEU A 502 18.67 -11.95 12.83
C LEU A 502 18.67 -11.50 14.29
N MET A 503 19.70 -11.82 15.07
CA MET A 503 19.81 -11.36 16.45
C MET A 503 20.05 -9.84 16.53
N ALA A 504 20.84 -9.29 15.61
CA ALA A 504 21.03 -7.85 15.51
C ALA A 504 19.75 -7.13 15.10
N LEU A 505 18.99 -7.69 14.15
CA LEU A 505 17.68 -7.19 13.73
C LEU A 505 16.67 -7.22 14.88
N LYS A 506 16.61 -8.34 15.61
CA LYS A 506 15.77 -8.45 16.82
C LYS A 506 16.15 -7.38 17.85
N ASN A 507 17.43 -7.16 18.11
CA ASN A 507 17.87 -6.11 19.03
C ASN A 507 17.41 -4.71 18.59
N LEU A 508 17.46 -4.40 17.28
CA LEU A 508 16.94 -3.13 16.77
C LEU A 508 15.42 -3.00 16.92
N CYS A 509 14.70 -4.12 16.84
CA CYS A 509 13.26 -4.17 17.12
C CYS A 509 12.95 -3.98 18.60
N ASP A 510 13.67 -4.67 19.49
CA ASP A 510 13.51 -4.54 20.94
C ASP A 510 13.80 -3.09 21.43
N LEU A 511 14.63 -2.35 20.68
CA LEU A 511 14.92 -0.93 20.93
C LEU A 511 13.90 0.04 20.32
N GLY A 512 12.91 -0.44 19.57
CA GLY A 512 11.91 0.39 18.89
C GLY A 512 12.47 1.22 17.73
N ILE A 513 13.65 0.88 17.21
CA ILE A 513 14.26 1.59 16.06
C ILE A 513 13.70 1.05 14.75
N ILE A 514 13.50 -0.27 14.70
CA ILE A 514 12.91 -0.99 13.57
C ILE A 514 11.63 -1.64 14.05
N ASP A 515 10.54 -1.45 13.34
CA ASP A 515 9.27 -2.11 13.64
C ASP A 515 9.13 -3.36 12.76
N PRO A 516 8.83 -4.55 13.33
CA PRO A 516 8.50 -5.75 12.55
C PRO A 516 7.05 -5.70 12.05
N TYR A 517 6.84 -6.11 10.81
CA TYR A 517 5.52 -6.19 10.18
C TYR A 517 5.26 -7.64 9.77
N PRO A 518 4.76 -8.49 10.70
CA PRO A 518 4.48 -9.89 10.40
C PRO A 518 3.32 -10.03 9.40
N PRO A 519 3.22 -11.19 8.72
CA PRO A 519 2.06 -11.52 7.89
C PRO A 519 0.74 -11.41 8.66
N LEU A 520 -0.26 -10.82 8.00
CA LEU A 520 -1.57 -10.54 8.59
C LEU A 520 -2.61 -11.51 8.04
N CYS A 521 -3.08 -12.44 8.87
CA CYS A 521 -3.93 -13.56 8.45
C CYS A 521 -5.32 -13.51 9.08
N ASP A 522 -6.37 -13.79 8.30
CA ASP A 522 -7.68 -14.18 8.82
C ASP A 522 -7.65 -15.68 9.22
N ILE A 523 -8.75 -16.23 9.69
CA ILE A 523 -8.83 -17.64 10.09
C ILE A 523 -8.45 -18.58 8.95
N LYS A 524 -7.72 -19.63 9.29
CA LYS A 524 -7.32 -20.69 8.35
C LYS A 524 -8.54 -21.27 7.61
N GLY A 525 -8.38 -21.45 6.30
CA GLY A 525 -9.45 -21.94 5.41
C GLY A 525 -10.37 -20.84 4.88
N SER A 526 -10.17 -19.58 5.29
CA SER A 526 -10.77 -18.44 4.59
C SER A 526 -9.96 -18.06 3.35
N TYR A 527 -10.57 -17.22 2.51
CA TYR A 527 -9.96 -16.63 1.31
C TYR A 527 -10.04 -15.12 1.42
N THR A 528 -8.92 -14.44 1.17
CA THR A 528 -8.86 -12.98 1.12
C THR A 528 -8.38 -12.50 -0.24
N ALA A 529 -8.93 -11.37 -0.69
CA ALA A 529 -8.52 -10.65 -1.91
C ALA A 529 -8.27 -9.18 -1.59
N GLN A 530 -7.39 -8.54 -2.36
CA GLN A 530 -6.98 -7.13 -2.26
C GLN A 530 -6.94 -6.48 -3.65
N TYR A 531 -7.35 -5.22 -3.71
CA TYR A 531 -7.05 -4.30 -4.81
C TYR A 531 -6.70 -2.94 -4.22
N GLU A 532 -5.78 -2.25 -4.88
CA GLU A 532 -5.27 -0.98 -4.38
C GLU A 532 -4.79 -0.05 -5.49
N HIS A 533 -5.00 1.26 -5.27
CA HIS A 533 -4.36 2.31 -6.03
C HIS A 533 -3.85 3.44 -5.14
N THR A 534 -2.68 3.97 -5.50
CA THR A 534 -2.27 5.33 -5.10
C THR A 534 -3.06 6.38 -5.87
N ILE A 535 -3.63 7.34 -5.14
CA ILE A 535 -4.27 8.56 -5.65
C ILE A 535 -3.54 9.82 -5.17
N LEU A 536 -3.59 10.87 -5.98
CA LEU A 536 -3.06 12.20 -5.67
C LEU A 536 -4.21 13.20 -5.55
N LEU A 537 -4.33 13.87 -4.41
CA LEU A 537 -5.33 14.92 -4.20
C LEU A 537 -4.79 16.27 -4.67
N ARG A 538 -4.59 16.40 -5.99
CA ARG A 538 -4.03 17.60 -6.61
C ARG A 538 -5.00 18.80 -6.51
N PRO A 539 -4.52 20.05 -6.50
CA PRO A 539 -5.38 21.22 -6.40
C PRO A 539 -6.52 21.28 -7.45
N THR A 540 -6.26 20.85 -8.68
CA THR A 540 -7.22 20.95 -9.80
C THR A 540 -8.12 19.72 -10.00
N CYS A 541 -7.65 18.54 -9.59
CA CYS A 541 -8.33 17.26 -9.83
C CYS A 541 -7.81 16.18 -8.86
N LYS A 542 -8.51 15.05 -8.81
CA LYS A 542 -7.99 13.82 -8.20
C LYS A 542 -7.32 13.01 -9.32
N GLU A 543 -6.08 12.58 -9.14
CA GLU A 543 -5.39 11.72 -10.11
C GLU A 543 -5.20 10.31 -9.54
N VAL A 544 -5.82 9.30 -10.13
CA VAL A 544 -5.55 7.89 -9.83
C VAL A 544 -4.27 7.49 -10.55
N VAL A 545 -3.14 7.95 -10.02
CA VAL A 545 -1.84 7.95 -10.71
C VAL A 545 -1.37 6.54 -11.11
N SER A 546 -1.76 5.53 -10.33
CA SER A 546 -1.39 4.13 -10.55
C SER A 546 -2.37 3.33 -11.43
N ARG A 547 -3.50 3.94 -11.85
CA ARG A 547 -4.48 3.31 -12.75
C ARG A 547 -3.80 2.87 -14.05
N GLY A 548 -4.24 1.74 -14.60
CA GLY A 548 -3.85 1.27 -15.94
C GLY A 548 -5.01 0.58 -16.65
N ASP A 549 -4.74 0.00 -17.82
CA ASP A 549 -5.75 -0.71 -18.62
C ASP A 549 -6.20 -2.04 -17.98
N ASP A 550 -5.50 -2.49 -16.95
CA ASP A 550 -5.69 -3.79 -16.29
C ASP A 550 -6.64 -3.74 -15.08
N TYR A 551 -6.49 -2.74 -14.21
CA TYR A 551 -7.43 -2.49 -13.13
C TYR A 551 -7.45 -1.04 -12.69
#